data_AF-A0A1G2P165-F1
#
_entry.id   AF-A0A1G2P165-F1
#
_cell.length_a   1.000
_cell.length_b   1.000
_cell.length_c   1.000
_cell.angle_alpha   90.00
_cell.angle_beta   90.00
_cell.angle_gamma   90.00
#
_symmetry.space_group_name_H-M   'P 1'
#
loop_
_entity.id
_entity.type
_entity.pdbx_description
1 polymer ?
#
loop_
_entity_poly.entity_id
_entity_poly.type
_entity_poly.pdbx_seq_one_letter_code
_entity_poly.pdbx_strand_id
1 'polypeptide(L)' 'MNIENQIRANHAATKLARTISAVVFDSDGYLFPNDAVEGLEINGEIAKLKIRSYYDDQGIPLLHAIGIWMAVVPLL' A
#
# COMPACT_ATOMS: atom_id res chain seq x y z
N MET A 1 12.57 18.50 16.38
CA MET A 1 11.92 17.50 17.25
C MET A 1 13.01 16.81 18.06
N ASN A 2 12.94 16.77 19.39
CA ASN A 2 13.97 16.08 20.20
C ASN A 2 13.74 14.55 20.19
N ILE A 3 14.78 13.79 20.53
CA ILE A 3 14.77 12.31 20.49
C ILE A 3 13.65 11.73 21.36
N GLU A 4 13.39 12.32 22.54
CA GLU A 4 12.35 11.85 23.45
C GLU A 4 10.94 11.94 22.85
N ASN A 5 10.67 13.03 22.12
CA ASN A 5 9.39 13.21 21.43
C ASN A 5 9.21 12.20 20.30
N GLN A 6 10.29 11.86 19.57
CA GLN A 6 10.25 10.81 18.54
C GLN A 6 9.96 9.44 19.15
N ILE A 7 10.59 9.10 20.28
CA ILE A 7 10.37 7.83 20.98
C ILE A 7 8.91 7.71 21.42
N ARG A 8 8.36 8.77 22.00
CA ARG A 8 6.94 8.80 22.44
C ARG A 8 5.98 8.62 21.27
N ALA A 9 6.23 9.30 20.15
CA ALA A 9 5.43 9.17 18.94
C ALA A 9 5.48 7.74 18.38
N ASN A 10 6.67 7.14 18.28
CA ASN A 10 6.84 5.77 17.79
C ASN A 10 6.15 4.75 18.70
N HIS A 11 6.22 4.94 20.02
CA HIS A 11 5.54 4.07 20.99
C HIS A 11 4.02 4.14 20.85
N ALA A 12 3.47 5.34 20.68
CA ALA A 12 2.04 5.54 20.45
C ALA A 12 1.59 4.90 19.12
N ALA A 13 2.35 5.11 18.04
CA ALA A 13 2.08 4.51 16.74
C ALA A 13 2.11 2.98 16.79
N THR A 14 3.09 2.39 17.50
CA THR A 14 3.20 0.94 17.65
C THR A 14 2.02 0.35 18.41
N LYS A 15 1.57 1.02 19.47
CA LYS A 15 0.37 0.61 20.22
C LYS A 15 -0.88 0.64 19.36
N LEU A 16 -1.04 1.68 18.55
CA LEU A 16 -2.17 1.80 17.62
C LEU A 16 -2.11 0.70 16.54
N ALA A 17 -0.94 0.44 15.96
CA ALA A 17 -0.79 -0.59 14.93
C ALA A 17 -1.22 -1.99 15.41
N ARG A 18 -1.00 -2.30 16.70
CA ARG A 18 -1.41 -3.58 17.30
C ARG A 18 -2.92 -3.76 17.43
N THR A 19 -3.71 -2.70 17.34
CA THR A 19 -5.18 -2.78 17.41
C THR A 19 -5.84 -2.82 16.03
N ILE A 20 -5.04 -2.75 14.95
CA ILE A 20 -5.54 -2.76 13.58
C ILE A 20 -5.98 -4.17 13.21
N SER A 21 -7.24 -4.32 12.83
CA SER A 21 -7.80 -5.56 12.26
C SER A 21 -8.04 -5.47 10.76
N ALA A 22 -7.95 -4.27 10.18
CA ALA A 22 -8.14 -4.05 8.75
C ALA A 22 -7.29 -2.87 8.24
N VAL A 23 -6.79 -2.99 7.02
CA VAL A 23 -6.08 -1.92 6.30
C VAL A 23 -6.77 -1.67 4.97
N VAL A 24 -6.95 -0.41 4.62
CA VAL A 24 -7.51 0.01 3.33
C VAL A 24 -6.44 0.77 2.58
N PHE A 25 -6.13 0.32 1.38
CA PHE A 25 -5.15 0.94 0.49
C PHE A 25 -5.87 1.74 -0.59
N ASP A 26 -5.45 2.98 -0.76
CA ASP A 26 -5.75 3.72 -1.99
C ASP A 26 -4.98 3.08 -3.15
N SER A 27 -5.57 3.00 -4.34
CA SER A 27 -4.92 2.37 -5.47
C SER A 27 -3.81 3.25 -6.05
N ASP A 28 -4.13 4.48 -6.45
CA ASP A 28 -3.20 5.32 -7.22
C ASP A 28 -2.51 6.32 -6.30
N GLY A 29 -1.19 6.44 -6.45
CA GLY A 29 -0.36 7.26 -5.56
C GLY A 29 0.01 6.58 -4.24
N TYR A 30 -0.57 5.43 -3.92
CA TYR A 30 -0.14 4.58 -2.80
C TYR A 30 0.30 3.20 -3.26
N LEU A 31 -0.63 2.33 -3.69
CA LEU A 31 -0.29 0.95 -4.06
C LEU A 31 0.36 0.85 -5.45
N PHE A 32 0.00 1.78 -6.33
CA PHE A 32 0.58 1.95 -7.65
C PHE A 32 1.08 3.38 -7.79
N PRO A 33 2.21 3.63 -8.48
CA PRO A 33 2.60 4.98 -8.85
C PRO A 33 1.46 5.67 -9.60
N ASN A 34 1.34 6.98 -9.45
CA ASN A 34 0.33 7.77 -10.18
C ASN A 34 0.72 7.99 -11.66
N ASP A 35 1.69 7.23 -12.16
CA ASP A 35 2.18 7.29 -13.52
C ASP A 35 1.37 6.33 -14.38
N ALA A 36 0.75 6.87 -15.44
CA ALA A 36 0.13 6.06 -16.48
C ALA A 36 1.17 5.77 -17.56
N VAL A 37 1.51 4.50 -17.75
CA VAL A 37 2.29 4.08 -18.91
C VAL A 37 1.34 4.02 -20.11
N GLU A 38 1.42 5.03 -20.99
CA GLU A 38 0.68 5.06 -22.24
C GLU A 38 1.51 4.45 -23.39
N GLY A 39 0.83 3.82 -24.35
CA GLY A 39 1.44 3.40 -25.61
C GLY A 39 2.10 2.02 -25.62
N LEU A 40 1.94 1.21 -24.58
CA LEU A 40 2.30 -0.22 -24.63
C LEU A 40 1.17 -1.01 -25.31
N GLU A 41 1.40 -1.47 -26.53
CA GLU A 41 0.45 -2.33 -27.25
C GLU A 41 0.72 -3.80 -26.93
N ILE A 42 -0.26 -4.50 -26.36
CA ILE A 42 -0.21 -5.94 -26.10
C ILE A 42 -1.36 -6.57 -26.88
N ASN A 43 -1.05 -7.40 -27.87
CA ASN A 43 -2.03 -8.09 -28.72
C ASN A 43 -3.04 -7.17 -29.43
N GLY A 44 -2.64 -5.96 -29.84
CA GLY A 44 -3.52 -5.02 -30.53
C GLY A 44 -4.32 -4.09 -29.61
N GLU A 45 -4.16 -4.20 -28.29
CA GLU A 45 -4.80 -3.32 -27.31
C GLU A 45 -3.77 -2.46 -26.58
N ILE A 46 -4.11 -1.18 -26.34
CA ILE A 46 -3.31 -0.29 -25.50
C ILE A 46 -3.47 -0.75 -24.06
N ALA A 47 -2.44 -1.40 -23.53
CA ALA A 47 -2.43 -1.89 -22.16
C ALA A 47 -2.24 -0.73 -21.19
N LYS A 48 -3.16 -0.59 -20.22
CA LYS A 48 -2.98 0.25 -19.04
C LYS A 48 -2.15 -0.51 -18.02
N LEU A 49 -0.83 -0.32 -18.03
CA LEU A 49 0.07 -0.99 -17.10
C LEU A 49 0.09 -0.23 -15.76
N LYS A 50 -0.27 -0.91 -14.67
CA LYS A 50 0.02 -0.45 -13.30
C LYS A 50 1.22 -1.23 -12.78
N ILE A 51 2.31 -0.54 -12.47
CA ILE A 51 3.52 -1.14 -11.89
C ILE A 51 3.35 -1.16 -10.37
N ARG A 52 3.59 -2.30 -9.73
CA ARG A 52 3.58 -2.41 -8.26
C ARG A 52 4.98 -2.64 -7.74
N SER A 53 5.25 -2.14 -6.54
CA SER A 53 6.49 -2.44 -5.81
C SER A 53 6.57 -3.92 -5.44
N TYR A 54 7.73 -4.52 -5.70
CA TYR A 54 8.07 -5.87 -5.23
C TYR A 54 7.90 -6.04 -3.71
N TYR A 55 8.21 -4.99 -2.93
CA TYR A 55 8.10 -5.04 -1.48
C TYR A 55 6.64 -5.06 -1.00
N ASP A 56 5.76 -4.33 -1.68
CA ASP A 56 4.33 -4.31 -1.35
C ASP A 56 3.69 -5.66 -1.68
N ASP A 57 4.13 -6.32 -2.76
CA ASP A 57 3.72 -7.68 -3.10
C ASP A 57 4.15 -8.73 -2.07
N GLN A 58 5.13 -8.43 -1.22
CA GLN A 58 5.48 -9.29 -0.08
C GLN A 58 4.74 -8.89 1.20
N GLY A 59 4.62 -7.60 1.48
CA GLY A 59 4.04 -7.09 2.72
C GLY A 59 2.54 -7.33 2.83
N ILE A 60 1.81 -7.16 1.73
CA ILE A 60 0.34 -7.30 1.69
C ILE A 60 -0.10 -8.75 2.02
N PRO A 61 0.48 -9.80 1.40
CA PRO A 61 0.17 -11.18 1.81
C PRO A 61 0.46 -11.49 3.27
N LEU A 62 1.50 -10.87 3.86
CA LEU A 62 1.84 -11.10 5.27
C LEU A 62 0.79 -10.51 6.22
N LEU A 63 0.22 -9.35 5.90
CA LEU A 63 -0.90 -8.79 6.68
C LEU A 63 -2.09 -9.76 6.70
N HIS A 64 -2.45 -10.31 5.53
CA HIS A 64 -3.50 -11.32 5.44
C HIS A 64 -3.17 -12.58 6.24
N ALA A 65 -1.92 -13.05 6.18
CA ALA A 65 -1.46 -14.23 6.90
C ALA A 65 -1.55 -14.10 8.43
N ILE A 66 -1.43 -12.88 8.96
CA ILE A 66 -1.59 -12.60 10.40
C ILE A 66 -3.04 -12.21 10.79
N GLY A 67 -4.00 -12.35 9.87
CA GLY A 67 -5.43 -12.14 10.14
C GLY A 67 -5.88 -10.67 10.04
N ILE A 68 -5.09 -9.81 9.41
CA ILE A 68 -5.51 -8.42 9.10
C ILE A 68 -6.24 -8.42 7.76
N TRP A 69 -7.48 -7.94 7.76
CA TRP A 69 -8.29 -7.80 6.55
C TRP A 69 -7.77 -6.67 5.68
N MET A 70 -7.90 -6.81 4.36
CA MET A 70 -7.40 -5.80 3.43
C MET A 70 -8.44 -5.47 2.36
N ALA A 71 -8.48 -4.20 1.97
CA ALA A 71 -9.21 -3.74 0.81
C ALA A 71 -8.36 -2.77 0.00
N VAL A 72 -8.54 -2.77 -1.32
CA VAL A 72 -7.98 -1.76 -2.22
C VAL A 72 -9.16 -0.98 -2.79
N VAL A 73 -9.11 0.35 -2.68
CA VAL A 73 -10.12 1.24 -3.24
C VAL A 73 -9.58 1.81 -4.55
N PRO A 74 -10.13 1.43 -5.71
CA PRO A 74 -9.75 2.04 -6.97
C PRO A 74 -10.34 3.46 -7.09
N LEU A 75 -9.56 4.40 -7.63
CA LEU A 75 -10.13 5.64 -8.17
C LEU A 75 -10.96 5.29 -9.41
N LEU A 76 -12.24 5.72 -9.40
CA LEU A 76 -13.23 5.51 -10.47
C LEU A 76 -12.88 6.25 -11.75
#